data_AF-A0A0S6XKC1-F1
#
_entry.id   AF-A0A0S6XKC1-F1
#
_cell.length_a   1.000
_cell.length_b   1.000
_cell.length_c   1.000
_cell.angle_alpha   90.00
_cell.angle_beta   90.00
_cell.angle_gamma   90.00
#
_symmetry.space_group_name_H-M   'P 1'
#
loop_
_entity.id
_entity.type
_entity.pdbx_description
1 polymer ?
#
loop_
_entity_poly.entity_id
_entity_poly.type
_entity_poly.pdbx_seq_one_letter_code
_entity_poly.pdbx_strand_id
1 'polypeptide(L)'
;MARMHQSVKNGLRIFSFLKMLGTAGINDEEQARDNLYRTVNDPANRNMIATGIEQQREHFDNLELHLGYVYGSTKTPAHASKYTPKFRPGARLPHAWITILSGQAQPELAPIDLSYVQELSNVELEAKQYSILDLCDYDGFTVLVGLGSRWRELAEQLRSDLAHLKIKILVFGQDFEFASQEHKKLYGTWDVFGSGHGLVVRPDQHIMSLLSNEVTLESIRGSFREHLGI
;
A
#
# COMPACT_ATOMS: atom_id res chain seq x y z
N MET A 1 -12.61 4.38 21.38
CA MET A 1 -13.99 4.93 21.39
C MET A 1 -14.58 5.11 19.99
N ALA A 2 -13.93 5.80 19.05
CA ALA A 2 -14.49 6.05 17.69
C ALA A 2 -14.73 4.78 16.83
N ARG A 3 -13.82 3.80 16.87
CA ARG A 3 -13.94 2.55 16.10
C ARG A 3 -15.14 1.67 16.51
N MET A 4 -15.51 1.70 17.79
CA MET A 4 -16.65 0.93 18.33
C MET A 4 -17.99 1.52 17.89
N HIS A 5 -18.12 2.84 17.90
CA HIS A 5 -19.33 3.53 17.42
C HIS A 5 -19.56 3.31 15.91
N GLN A 6 -18.51 3.36 15.10
CA GLN A 6 -18.61 3.08 13.68
C GLN A 6 -19.00 1.61 13.42
N SER A 7 -18.45 0.66 14.18
CA SER A 7 -18.81 -0.76 14.06
C SER A 7 -20.29 -1.05 14.38
N VAL A 8 -20.86 -0.42 15.42
CA VAL A 8 -22.28 -0.56 15.77
C VAL A 8 -23.19 0.06 14.71
N LYS A 9 -22.87 1.27 14.24
CA LYS A 9 -23.60 1.94 13.15
C LYS A 9 -23.58 1.10 11.87
N ASN A 10 -22.45 0.48 11.58
CA ASN A 10 -22.29 -0.44 10.46
C ASN A 10 -23.16 -1.70 10.65
N GLY A 11 -23.10 -2.37 11.80
CA GLY A 11 -23.91 -3.58 12.05
C GLY A 11 -25.41 -3.36 11.86
N LEU A 12 -25.93 -2.21 12.31
CA LEU A 12 -27.34 -1.82 12.12
C LEU A 12 -27.71 -1.64 10.64
N ARG A 13 -26.79 -1.11 9.82
CA ARG A 13 -27.02 -0.89 8.38
C ARG A 13 -27.07 -2.21 7.61
N ILE A 14 -26.16 -3.15 7.86
CA ILE A 14 -26.18 -4.48 7.24
C ILE A 14 -27.47 -5.20 7.59
N PHE A 15 -27.84 -5.22 8.87
CA PHE A 15 -29.05 -5.91 9.32
C PHE A 15 -30.32 -5.30 8.71
N SER A 16 -30.38 -3.97 8.61
CA SER A 16 -31.49 -3.28 7.95
C SER A 16 -31.57 -3.63 6.46
N PHE A 17 -30.44 -3.76 5.77
CA PHE A 17 -30.39 -4.16 4.38
C PHE A 17 -30.87 -5.60 4.16
N LEU A 18 -30.42 -6.54 4.99
CA LEU A 18 -30.89 -7.93 4.95
C LEU A 18 -32.41 -8.05 5.22
N LYS A 19 -32.94 -7.21 6.12
CA LYS A 19 -34.38 -7.12 6.35
C LYS A 19 -35.12 -6.62 5.11
N MET A 20 -34.58 -5.62 4.41
CA MET A 20 -35.16 -5.11 3.16
C MET A 20 -35.10 -6.14 2.02
N LEU A 21 -34.10 -7.02 2.00
CA LEU A 21 -34.01 -8.13 1.05
C LEU A 21 -34.93 -9.31 1.40
N GLY A 22 -35.66 -9.23 2.51
CA GLY A 22 -36.58 -10.28 2.95
C GLY A 22 -35.87 -11.53 3.46
N THR A 23 -34.61 -11.41 3.90
CA THR A 23 -33.78 -12.54 4.39
C THR A 23 -33.56 -12.51 5.90
N ALA A 24 -33.75 -11.37 6.57
CA ALA A 24 -33.53 -11.28 8.02
C ALA A 24 -34.67 -11.90 8.84
N GLY A 25 -34.32 -12.72 9.84
CA GLY A 25 -35.26 -13.31 10.79
C GLY A 25 -36.05 -14.51 10.28
N ILE A 26 -35.60 -15.10 9.16
CA ILE A 26 -36.17 -16.32 8.57
C ILE A 26 -35.25 -17.50 8.91
N ASN A 27 -35.81 -18.55 9.51
CA ASN A 27 -35.08 -19.76 9.87
C ASN A 27 -35.01 -20.79 8.72
N ASP A 28 -35.86 -20.63 7.70
CA ASP A 28 -35.91 -21.47 6.51
C ASP A 28 -35.10 -20.84 5.37
N GLU A 29 -34.03 -21.54 4.97
CA GLU A 29 -33.11 -21.10 3.92
C GLU A 29 -33.76 -21.01 2.54
N GLU A 30 -34.69 -21.92 2.20
CA GLU A 30 -35.37 -21.89 0.90
C GLU A 30 -36.32 -20.70 0.82
N GLN A 31 -37.06 -20.45 1.90
CA GLN A 31 -37.94 -19.29 1.99
C GLN A 31 -37.16 -17.96 1.90
N ALA A 32 -36.01 -17.87 2.57
CA ALA A 32 -35.14 -16.70 2.50
C ALA A 32 -34.60 -16.47 1.08
N ARG A 33 -34.19 -17.55 0.40
CA ARG A 33 -33.71 -17.51 -0.99
C ARG A 33 -34.79 -17.06 -1.97
N ASP A 34 -36.00 -17.57 -1.84
CA ASP A 34 -37.13 -17.19 -2.70
C ASP A 34 -37.52 -15.72 -2.52
N ASN A 35 -37.51 -15.23 -1.27
CA ASN A 35 -37.77 -13.83 -0.96
C ASN A 35 -36.68 -12.91 -1.54
N LEU A 36 -35.42 -13.32 -1.45
CA LEU A 36 -34.31 -12.60 -2.07
C LEU A 36 -34.50 -12.49 -3.58
N TYR A 37 -34.73 -13.62 -4.26
CA TYR A 37 -34.91 -13.62 -5.72
C TYR A 37 -36.11 -12.79 -6.15
N ARG A 38 -37.24 -12.87 -5.43
CA ARG A 38 -38.42 -12.03 -5.71
C ARG A 38 -38.08 -10.55 -5.58
N THR A 39 -37.38 -10.17 -4.51
CA THR A 39 -37.03 -8.78 -4.23
C THR A 39 -36.03 -8.23 -5.25
N VAL A 40 -35.02 -9.00 -5.62
CA VAL A 40 -33.96 -8.60 -6.56
C VAL A 40 -34.48 -8.49 -8.01
N ASN A 41 -35.38 -9.38 -8.41
CA ASN A 41 -35.91 -9.39 -9.78
C ASN A 41 -37.04 -8.38 -10.01
N ASP A 42 -37.62 -7.81 -8.95
CA ASP A 42 -38.63 -6.76 -9.05
C ASP A 42 -37.97 -5.41 -9.46
N PRO A 43 -38.28 -4.85 -10.64
CA PRO A 43 -37.73 -3.58 -11.08
C PRO A 43 -38.03 -2.41 -10.13
N ALA A 44 -39.13 -2.46 -9.37
CA ALA A 44 -39.51 -1.42 -8.42
C ALA A 44 -38.48 -1.30 -7.26
N ASN A 45 -37.79 -2.39 -6.94
CA ASN A 45 -36.81 -2.43 -5.85
C ASN A 45 -35.39 -2.02 -6.27
N ARG A 46 -35.13 -1.83 -7.57
CA ARG A 46 -33.77 -1.54 -8.10
C ARG A 46 -33.10 -0.34 -7.41
N ASN A 47 -33.83 0.77 -7.23
CA ASN A 47 -33.27 1.96 -6.60
C ASN A 47 -32.97 1.75 -5.12
N MET A 48 -33.84 1.02 -4.41
CA MET A 48 -33.63 0.66 -3.00
C MET A 48 -32.40 -0.25 -2.86
N ILE A 49 -32.28 -1.27 -3.71
CA ILE A 49 -31.15 -2.21 -3.70
C ILE A 49 -29.85 -1.48 -4.03
N ALA A 50 -29.81 -0.67 -5.09
CA ALA A 50 -28.63 0.12 -5.46
C ALA A 50 -28.19 1.05 -4.31
N THR A 51 -29.16 1.73 -3.67
CA THR A 51 -28.90 2.59 -2.51
C THR A 51 -28.37 1.79 -1.32
N GLY A 52 -28.97 0.63 -1.04
CA GLY A 52 -28.56 -0.25 0.06
C GLY A 52 -27.15 -0.80 -0.14
N ILE A 53 -26.82 -1.25 -1.35
CA ILE A 53 -25.47 -1.68 -1.75
C ILE A 53 -24.48 -0.53 -1.56
N GLU A 54 -24.81 0.67 -2.03
CA GLU A 54 -23.93 1.83 -1.91
C GLU A 54 -23.64 2.17 -0.45
N GLN A 55 -24.65 2.10 0.42
CA GLN A 55 -24.50 2.31 1.85
C GLN A 55 -23.65 1.23 2.54
N GLN A 56 -23.54 0.04 1.94
CA GLN A 56 -22.64 -1.02 2.41
C GLN A 56 -21.21 -0.88 1.85
N ARG A 57 -20.95 0.02 0.90
CA ARG A 57 -19.63 0.13 0.26
C ARG A 57 -18.51 0.33 1.29
N GLU A 58 -18.70 1.22 2.26
CA GLU A 58 -17.74 1.48 3.34
C GLU A 58 -17.48 0.26 4.27
N HIS A 59 -18.23 -0.83 4.15
CA HIS A 59 -17.98 -2.05 4.92
C HIS A 59 -16.91 -2.92 4.28
N PHE A 60 -16.89 -2.97 2.96
CA PHE A 60 -16.00 -3.83 2.18
C PHE A 60 -14.83 -3.04 1.60
N ASP A 61 -15.04 -1.75 1.33
CA ASP A 61 -14.04 -0.82 0.82
C ASP A 61 -13.52 0.04 1.98
N ASN A 62 -12.48 -0.46 2.64
CA ASN A 62 -11.80 0.17 3.78
C ASN A 62 -10.30 0.35 3.51
N LEU A 63 -9.93 0.64 2.26
CA LEU A 63 -8.52 0.64 1.84
C LEU A 63 -7.65 1.63 2.61
N GLU A 64 -8.17 2.79 3.01
CA GLU A 64 -7.39 3.75 3.83
C GLU A 64 -7.17 3.24 5.26
N LEU A 65 -8.12 2.47 5.82
CA LEU A 65 -7.94 1.83 7.11
C LEU A 65 -7.01 0.61 7.06
N HIS A 66 -7.02 -0.14 5.95
CA HIS A 66 -6.21 -1.35 5.79
C HIS A 66 -4.78 -1.08 5.32
N LEU A 67 -4.59 -0.06 4.47
CA LEU A 67 -3.30 0.23 3.84
C LEU A 67 -2.79 1.64 4.14
N GLY A 68 -3.69 2.60 4.36
CA GLY A 68 -3.38 4.02 4.49
C GLY A 68 -3.00 4.50 5.88
N TYR A 69 -3.03 3.61 6.89
CA TYR A 69 -2.67 3.95 8.26
C TYR A 69 -1.20 4.33 8.37
N VAL A 70 -0.88 5.10 9.43
CA VAL A 70 0.47 5.58 9.70
C VAL A 70 0.80 5.26 11.14
N TYR A 71 1.88 4.52 11.38
CA TYR A 71 2.34 4.21 12.73
C TYR A 71 2.60 5.48 13.55
N GLY A 72 2.26 5.42 14.83
CA GLY A 72 2.31 6.57 15.74
C GLY A 72 1.22 7.62 15.49
N SER A 73 0.40 7.50 14.45
CA SER A 73 -0.67 8.46 14.20
C SER A 73 -1.93 8.13 15.00
N THR A 74 -2.45 9.11 15.72
CA THR A 74 -3.75 9.05 16.40
C THR A 74 -4.90 9.61 15.55
N LYS A 75 -4.59 10.11 14.34
CA LYS A 75 -5.58 10.71 13.44
C LYS A 75 -6.46 9.62 12.83
N THR A 76 -7.77 9.82 12.89
CA THR A 76 -8.72 9.00 12.15
C THR A 76 -8.81 9.55 10.72
N PRO A 77 -8.73 8.71 9.67
CA PRO A 77 -8.86 9.18 8.30
C PRO A 77 -10.26 9.76 8.06
N ALA A 78 -10.35 10.77 7.20
CA ALA A 78 -11.62 11.41 6.85
C ALA A 78 -12.55 10.49 6.04
N HIS A 79 -11.95 9.56 5.28
CA HIS A 79 -12.66 8.55 4.49
C HIS A 79 -11.98 7.20 4.70
N ALA A 80 -12.76 6.15 4.96
CA ALA A 80 -12.22 4.81 5.20
C ALA A 80 -11.89 4.05 3.89
N SER A 81 -12.63 4.32 2.82
CA SER A 81 -12.50 3.66 1.52
C SER A 81 -11.39 4.24 0.64
N LYS A 82 -11.19 5.56 0.67
CA LYS A 82 -10.27 6.23 -0.25
C LYS A 82 -8.83 6.22 0.24
N TYR A 83 -8.05 5.24 -0.21
CA TYR A 83 -6.61 5.23 0.03
C TYR A 83 -5.94 6.48 -0.58
N THR A 84 -5.11 7.14 0.23
CA THR A 84 -4.24 8.22 -0.23
C THR A 84 -2.77 7.87 0.06
N PRO A 85 -1.90 7.77 -0.97
CA PRO A 85 -0.46 7.61 -0.78
C PRO A 85 0.13 8.70 0.11
N LYS A 86 1.05 8.32 1.01
CA LYS A 86 1.73 9.24 1.93
C LYS A 86 3.21 8.90 1.97
N PHE A 87 4.06 9.90 1.78
CA PHE A 87 5.51 9.75 1.91
C PHE A 87 5.95 10.41 3.21
N ARG A 88 5.75 9.71 4.32
CA ARG A 88 6.13 10.18 5.67
C ARG A 88 6.49 9.02 6.59
N PRO A 89 7.29 9.24 7.65
CA PRO A 89 7.62 8.20 8.62
C PRO A 89 6.35 7.51 9.17
N GLY A 90 6.42 6.19 9.26
CA GLY A 90 5.35 5.32 9.71
C GLY A 90 4.27 5.02 8.67
N ALA A 91 4.28 5.62 7.48
CA ALA A 91 3.35 5.27 6.40
C ALA A 91 3.85 4.06 5.62
N ARG A 92 2.94 3.21 5.12
CA ARG A 92 3.31 2.14 4.19
C ARG A 92 3.86 2.75 2.90
N LEU A 93 4.94 2.18 2.36
CA LEU A 93 5.50 2.57 1.08
C LEU A 93 4.40 2.47 -0.01
N PRO A 94 4.11 3.54 -0.75
CA PRO A 94 3.08 3.47 -1.80
C PRO A 94 3.47 2.48 -2.91
N HIS A 95 2.53 1.62 -3.31
CA HIS A 95 2.76 0.74 -4.46
C HIS A 95 3.12 1.53 -5.72
N ALA A 96 4.05 0.98 -6.49
CA ALA A 96 4.32 1.35 -7.88
C ALA A 96 4.81 0.12 -8.65
N TRP A 97 4.43 0.04 -9.92
CA TRP A 97 5.00 -0.91 -10.87
C TRP A 97 6.39 -0.45 -11.29
N ILE A 98 7.35 -1.37 -11.31
CA ILE A 98 8.75 -1.10 -11.62
C ILE A 98 9.30 -2.08 -12.67
N THR A 99 10.33 -1.61 -13.36
CA THR A 99 11.21 -2.44 -14.19
C THR A 99 12.53 -2.62 -13.45
N ILE A 100 13.03 -3.85 -13.39
CA ILE A 100 14.34 -4.18 -12.81
C ILE A 100 15.42 -3.93 -13.86
N LEU A 101 16.42 -3.12 -13.53
CA LEU A 101 17.51 -2.73 -14.42
C LEU A 101 18.84 -3.42 -14.07
N SER A 102 19.01 -3.84 -12.81
CA SER A 102 20.22 -4.50 -12.33
C SER A 102 19.91 -5.71 -11.46
N GLY A 103 20.84 -6.68 -11.42
CA GLY A 103 20.70 -7.85 -10.55
C GLY A 103 20.69 -7.52 -9.05
N GLN A 104 21.11 -6.31 -8.63
CA GLN A 104 21.03 -5.88 -7.23
C GLN A 104 19.59 -5.63 -6.78
N ALA A 105 18.73 -5.17 -7.70
CA ALA A 105 17.31 -4.93 -7.44
C ALA A 105 16.44 -6.18 -7.63
N GLN A 106 17.00 -7.32 -8.04
CA GLN A 106 16.22 -8.53 -8.27
C GLN A 106 15.49 -8.95 -6.98
N PRO A 107 14.15 -9.02 -6.99
CA PRO A 107 13.39 -9.52 -5.85
C PRO A 107 13.64 -11.01 -5.61
N GLU A 108 13.51 -11.46 -4.36
CA GLU A 108 13.49 -12.90 -4.03
C GLU A 108 12.21 -13.58 -4.54
N LEU A 109 11.14 -12.79 -4.70
CA LEU A 109 9.85 -13.25 -5.21
C LEU A 109 9.89 -13.41 -6.72
N ALA A 110 9.20 -14.44 -7.22
CA ALA A 110 8.96 -14.62 -8.64
C ALA A 110 8.12 -13.45 -9.21
N PRO A 111 8.28 -13.11 -10.50
CA PRO A 111 7.43 -12.11 -11.15
C PRO A 111 5.97 -12.50 -11.04
N ILE A 112 5.10 -11.50 -10.90
CA ILE A 112 3.66 -11.72 -10.86
C ILE A 112 3.20 -12.30 -12.20
N ASP A 113 2.58 -13.48 -12.14
CA ASP A 113 1.94 -14.09 -13.30
C ASP A 113 0.60 -13.41 -13.56
N LEU A 114 0.52 -12.70 -14.67
CA LEU A 114 -0.70 -12.04 -15.14
C LEU A 114 -1.20 -12.65 -16.46
N SER A 115 -0.71 -13.84 -16.85
CA SER A 115 -1.06 -14.49 -18.13
C SER A 115 -2.55 -14.78 -18.31
N TYR A 116 -3.31 -14.80 -17.21
CA TYR A 116 -4.76 -15.00 -17.22
C TYR A 116 -5.57 -13.71 -17.45
N VAL A 117 -4.94 -12.53 -17.44
CA VAL A 117 -5.61 -11.24 -17.66
C VAL A 117 -5.65 -10.94 -19.15
N GLN A 118 -6.83 -10.99 -19.76
CA GLN A 118 -7.01 -10.86 -21.21
C GLN A 118 -7.16 -9.41 -21.67
N GLU A 119 -7.43 -8.50 -20.73
CA GLU A 119 -7.65 -7.08 -20.97
C GLU A 119 -6.35 -6.28 -21.14
N LEU A 120 -5.21 -6.88 -20.80
CA LEU A 120 -3.90 -6.24 -20.87
C LEU A 120 -3.12 -6.71 -22.10
N SER A 121 -2.45 -5.77 -22.75
CA SER A 121 -1.48 -6.09 -23.79
C SER A 121 -0.23 -6.75 -23.19
N ASN A 122 0.55 -7.48 -23.99
CA ASN A 122 1.80 -8.10 -23.55
C ASN A 122 2.78 -7.08 -22.92
N VAL A 123 2.83 -5.87 -23.46
CA VAL A 123 3.67 -4.78 -22.92
C VAL A 123 3.19 -4.37 -21.52
N GLU A 124 1.88 -4.31 -21.29
CA GLU A 124 1.32 -4.01 -19.98
C GLU A 124 1.50 -5.16 -18.98
N LEU A 125 1.47 -6.40 -19.44
CA LEU A 125 1.76 -7.58 -18.63
C LEU A 125 3.23 -7.56 -18.15
N GLU A 126 4.17 -7.33 -19.05
CA GLU A 126 5.61 -7.20 -18.73
C GLU A 126 5.86 -6.02 -17.78
N ALA A 127 5.20 -4.88 -17.99
CA ALA A 127 5.30 -3.72 -17.12
C ALA A 127 4.70 -3.92 -15.72
N LYS A 128 3.98 -5.02 -15.46
CA LYS A 128 3.28 -5.32 -14.20
C LYS A 128 3.78 -6.59 -13.52
N GLN A 129 5.06 -6.91 -13.71
CA GLN A 129 5.69 -8.08 -13.10
C GLN A 129 6.19 -7.85 -11.68
N TYR A 130 6.61 -6.63 -11.35
CA TYR A 130 7.22 -6.30 -10.06
C TYR A 130 6.72 -4.98 -9.48
N SER A 131 6.52 -4.97 -8.17
CA SER A 131 6.26 -3.77 -7.39
C SER A 131 7.53 -3.25 -6.72
N ILE A 132 7.59 -1.94 -6.47
CA ILE A 132 8.58 -1.34 -5.55
C ILE A 132 8.54 -1.98 -4.15
N LEU A 133 7.40 -2.54 -3.74
CA LEU A 133 7.26 -3.28 -2.49
C LEU A 133 8.07 -4.59 -2.47
N ASP A 134 8.30 -5.19 -3.64
CA ASP A 134 9.06 -6.43 -3.79
C ASP A 134 10.57 -6.20 -3.64
N LEU A 135 11.01 -4.93 -3.65
CA LEU A 135 12.38 -4.54 -3.34
C LEU A 135 12.68 -4.55 -1.83
N CYS A 136 11.64 -4.62 -0.99
CA CYS A 136 11.77 -4.64 0.46
C CYS A 136 12.00 -6.08 0.94
N ASP A 137 13.18 -6.34 1.49
CA ASP A 137 13.48 -7.65 2.08
C ASP A 137 12.67 -7.85 3.37
N TYR A 138 12.17 -9.06 3.63
CA TYR A 138 11.33 -9.35 4.79
C TYR A 138 12.10 -9.33 6.13
N ASP A 139 13.42 -9.45 6.07
CA ASP A 139 14.37 -9.54 7.20
C ASP A 139 15.39 -8.39 7.20
N GLY A 140 15.19 -7.37 6.37
CA GLY A 140 16.16 -6.29 6.18
C GLY A 140 15.54 -4.92 5.96
N PHE A 141 16.35 -3.89 6.17
CA PHE A 141 16.00 -2.54 5.77
C PHE A 141 16.35 -2.32 4.30
N THR A 142 15.50 -1.60 3.59
CA THR A 142 15.77 -1.20 2.21
C THR A 142 15.91 0.31 2.14
N VAL A 143 17.04 0.78 1.61
CA VAL A 143 17.32 2.19 1.33
C VAL A 143 17.14 2.42 -0.16
N LEU A 144 16.17 3.25 -0.52
CA LEU A 144 15.86 3.61 -1.90
C LEU A 144 16.28 5.06 -2.12
N VAL A 145 17.12 5.32 -3.13
CA VAL A 145 17.73 6.66 -3.32
C VAL A 145 17.70 7.08 -4.79
N GLY A 146 17.67 8.38 -5.06
CA GLY A 146 17.84 8.94 -6.40
C GLY A 146 19.27 8.81 -6.93
N LEU A 147 19.46 9.16 -8.21
CA LEU A 147 20.78 9.19 -8.86
C LEU A 147 21.73 10.17 -8.13
N GLY A 148 22.84 9.66 -7.61
CA GLY A 148 23.91 10.47 -7.00
C GLY A 148 25.09 9.62 -6.51
N SER A 149 26.31 10.00 -6.87
CA SER A 149 27.54 9.29 -6.48
C SER A 149 27.72 9.17 -4.96
N ARG A 150 27.30 10.19 -4.21
CA ARG A 150 27.32 10.22 -2.74
C ARG A 150 26.61 9.03 -2.09
N TRP A 151 25.52 8.54 -2.70
CA TRP A 151 24.74 7.46 -2.11
C TRP A 151 25.49 6.13 -2.13
N ARG A 152 26.35 5.90 -3.12
CA ARG A 152 27.20 4.71 -3.18
C ARG A 152 28.24 4.70 -2.06
N GLU A 153 28.88 5.84 -1.81
CA GLU A 153 29.85 5.98 -0.71
C GLU A 153 29.18 5.86 0.67
N LEU A 154 28.04 6.54 0.87
CA LEU A 154 27.26 6.42 2.10
C LEU A 154 26.77 4.99 2.33
N ALA A 155 26.39 4.28 1.26
CA ALA A 155 25.93 2.90 1.32
C ALA A 155 27.01 1.94 1.84
N GLU A 156 28.23 2.05 1.33
CA GLU A 156 29.36 1.24 1.79
C GLU A 156 29.68 1.51 3.26
N GLN A 157 29.67 2.79 3.67
CA GLN A 157 29.90 3.17 5.05
C GLN A 157 28.78 2.67 5.99
N LEU A 158 27.51 2.79 5.59
CA LEU A 158 26.37 2.28 6.35
C LEU A 158 26.45 0.75 6.54
N ARG A 159 26.81 0.01 5.50
CA ARG A 159 26.98 -1.45 5.59
C ARG A 159 28.10 -1.84 6.57
N SER A 160 29.18 -1.07 6.61
CA SER A 160 30.28 -1.29 7.55
C SER A 160 29.85 -0.99 8.99
N ASP A 161 29.28 0.20 9.22
CA ASP A 161 28.91 0.68 10.56
C ASP A 161 27.74 -0.10 11.18
N LEU A 162 26.83 -0.61 10.34
CA LEU A 162 25.66 -1.39 10.73
C LEU A 162 25.75 -2.83 10.24
N ALA A 163 26.95 -3.42 10.21
CA ALA A 163 27.19 -4.76 9.68
C ALA A 163 26.35 -5.89 10.33
N HIS A 164 25.76 -5.63 11.51
CA HIS A 164 24.85 -6.54 12.19
C HIS A 164 23.41 -6.47 11.64
N LEU A 165 23.09 -5.50 10.79
CA LEU A 165 21.79 -5.32 10.14
C LEU A 165 21.90 -5.65 8.65
N LYS A 166 20.90 -6.35 8.13
CA LYS A 166 20.75 -6.53 6.69
C LYS A 166 20.20 -5.24 6.09
N ILE A 167 21.03 -4.54 5.30
CA ILE A 167 20.66 -3.30 4.61
C ILE A 167 20.87 -3.44 3.11
N LYS A 168 19.77 -3.43 2.37
CA LYS A 168 19.73 -3.38 0.90
C LYS A 168 19.68 -1.92 0.45
N ILE A 169 20.46 -1.56 -0.55
CA ILE A 169 20.53 -0.17 -1.04
C ILE A 169 20.38 -0.20 -2.55
N LEU A 170 19.38 0.50 -3.06
CA LEU A 170 19.00 0.50 -4.47
C LEU A 170 18.84 1.94 -4.98
N VAL A 171 19.36 2.18 -6.18
CA VAL A 171 19.40 3.49 -6.82
C VAL A 171 18.35 3.54 -7.93
N PHE A 172 17.40 4.45 -7.82
CA PHE A 172 16.41 4.74 -8.86
C PHE A 172 17.12 5.22 -10.14
N GLY A 173 16.76 4.65 -11.29
CA GLY A 173 17.38 4.92 -12.59
C GLY A 173 18.66 4.13 -12.88
N GLN A 174 19.20 3.40 -11.89
CA GLN A 174 20.33 2.48 -12.09
C GLN A 174 19.92 1.03 -11.85
N ASP A 175 19.23 0.76 -10.74
CA ASP A 175 18.87 -0.60 -10.31
C ASP A 175 17.42 -0.92 -10.64
N PHE A 176 16.54 0.09 -10.61
CA PHE A 176 15.14 -0.03 -10.99
C PHE A 176 14.61 1.30 -11.52
N GLU A 177 13.52 1.24 -12.28
CA GLU A 177 12.76 2.42 -12.72
C GLU A 177 11.26 2.17 -12.65
N PHE A 178 10.46 3.23 -12.71
CA PHE A 178 9.00 3.09 -12.76
C PHE A 178 8.53 2.66 -14.15
N ALA A 179 7.67 1.65 -14.19
CA ALA A 179 7.13 1.11 -15.43
C ALA A 179 6.05 1.99 -16.06
N SER A 180 5.43 2.91 -15.30
CA SER A 180 4.36 3.78 -15.80
C SER A 180 4.57 5.27 -15.47
N GLN A 181 4.03 6.14 -16.31
CA GLN A 181 4.13 7.60 -16.13
C GLN A 181 3.34 8.10 -14.93
N GLU A 182 2.24 7.42 -14.56
CA GLU A 182 1.45 7.73 -13.37
C GLU A 182 2.28 7.55 -12.10
N HIS A 183 3.04 6.45 -12.00
CA HIS A 183 3.93 6.22 -10.86
C HIS A 183 5.12 7.19 -10.85
N LYS A 184 5.71 7.49 -12.03
CA LYS A 184 6.73 8.55 -12.15
C LYS A 184 6.20 9.88 -11.61
N LYS A 185 4.99 10.26 -11.99
CA LYS A 185 4.34 11.50 -11.53
C LYS A 185 4.02 11.47 -10.04
N LEU A 186 3.49 10.37 -9.51
CA LEU A 186 3.18 10.22 -8.09
C LEU A 186 4.42 10.45 -7.22
N TYR A 187 5.50 9.74 -7.53
CA TYR A 187 6.76 9.85 -6.78
C TYR A 187 7.49 11.18 -7.03
N GLY A 188 7.41 11.72 -8.26
CA GLY A 188 7.97 13.03 -8.59
C GLY A 188 7.25 14.20 -7.91
N THR A 189 5.93 14.10 -7.68
CA THR A 189 5.16 15.12 -6.94
C THR A 189 5.66 15.30 -5.50
N TRP A 190 6.22 14.23 -4.92
CA TRP A 190 6.79 14.22 -3.58
C TRP A 190 8.32 14.31 -3.57
N ASP A 191 8.94 14.55 -4.73
CA ASP A 191 10.39 14.64 -4.94
C ASP A 191 11.19 13.46 -4.33
N VAL A 192 10.59 12.27 -4.25
CA VAL A 192 11.13 11.14 -3.45
C VAL A 192 12.53 10.72 -3.91
N PHE A 193 12.75 10.69 -5.23
CA PHE A 193 14.02 10.35 -5.87
C PHE A 193 14.58 11.51 -6.69
N GLY A 194 14.20 12.74 -6.36
CA GLY A 194 14.76 13.95 -6.94
C GLY A 194 16.22 14.15 -6.54
N SER A 195 16.69 15.41 -6.57
CA SER A 195 18.09 15.88 -6.45
C SER A 195 18.91 15.36 -5.25
N GLY A 196 19.10 14.05 -5.12
CA GLY A 196 19.74 13.38 -4.00
C GLY A 196 18.80 12.95 -2.87
N HIS A 197 17.49 12.85 -3.08
CA HIS A 197 16.54 12.38 -2.06
C HIS A 197 16.43 10.85 -2.00
N GLY A 198 15.86 10.33 -0.91
CA GLY A 198 15.61 8.90 -0.75
C GLY A 198 14.69 8.55 0.42
N LEU A 199 14.54 7.25 0.66
CA LEU A 199 13.73 6.67 1.73
C LEU A 199 14.52 5.55 2.40
N VAL A 200 14.33 5.40 3.71
CA VAL A 200 14.64 4.16 4.42
C VAL A 200 13.32 3.46 4.72
N VAL A 201 13.23 2.20 4.32
CA VAL A 201 12.03 1.37 4.42
C VAL A 201 12.32 0.17 5.31
N ARG A 202 11.39 -0.13 6.21
CA ARG A 202 11.45 -1.24 7.16
C ARG A 202 11.10 -2.58 6.49
N PRO A 203 11.44 -3.71 7.13
CA PRO A 203 11.04 -5.03 6.63
C PRO A 203 9.53 -5.22 6.51
N ASP A 204 8.72 -4.48 7.28
CA ASP A 204 7.25 -4.47 7.20
C ASP A 204 6.69 -3.49 6.15
N GLN A 205 7.54 -3.03 5.22
CA GLN A 205 7.24 -2.12 4.12
C GLN A 205 6.76 -0.71 4.55
N HIS A 206 7.02 -0.30 5.79
CA HIS A 206 6.75 1.06 6.24
C HIS A 206 7.98 1.95 6.12
N ILE A 207 7.76 3.20 5.72
CA ILE A 207 8.79 4.23 5.63
C ILE A 207 9.27 4.53 7.05
N MET A 208 10.55 4.33 7.32
CA MET A 208 11.21 4.72 8.56
C MET A 208 11.54 6.21 8.53
N SER A 209 12.21 6.66 7.47
CA SER A 209 12.65 8.04 7.32
C SER A 209 12.68 8.46 5.85
N LEU A 210 12.54 9.77 5.60
CA LEU A 210 12.91 10.38 4.33
C LEU A 210 14.32 10.93 4.45
N LEU A 211 15.07 10.79 3.37
CA LEU A 211 16.45 11.23 3.26
C LEU A 211 16.49 12.46 2.36
N SER A 212 17.12 13.53 2.86
CA SER A 212 17.44 14.70 2.05
C SER A 212 18.81 14.56 1.41
N ASN A 213 19.06 15.36 0.38
CA ASN A 213 20.36 15.45 -0.27
C ASN A 213 21.48 15.95 0.65
N GLU A 214 21.15 16.60 1.76
CA GLU A 214 22.08 17.09 2.77
C GLU A 214 22.35 16.07 3.89
N VAL A 215 21.61 14.95 3.95
CA VAL A 215 21.64 14.03 5.10
C VAL A 215 23.02 13.42 5.35
N THR A 216 23.50 13.56 6.58
CA THR A 216 24.81 13.00 6.98
C THR A 216 24.68 11.52 7.37
N LEU A 217 25.79 10.79 7.29
CA LEU A 217 25.86 9.41 7.79
C LEU A 217 25.42 9.32 9.26
N GLU A 218 25.84 10.28 10.08
CA GLU A 218 25.48 10.35 11.50
C GLU A 218 23.98 10.50 11.71
N SER A 219 23.29 11.30 10.90
CA SER A 219 21.83 11.46 10.97
C SER A 219 21.10 10.16 10.61
N ILE A 220 21.56 9.44 9.58
CA ILE A 220 21.01 8.13 9.23
C ILE A 220 21.24 7.15 10.38
N ARG A 221 22.44 7.10 10.94
CA ARG A 221 22.77 6.24 12.10
C ARG A 221 21.92 6.57 13.31
N GLY A 222 21.73 7.85 13.62
CA GLY A 222 20.84 8.31 14.68
C GLY A 222 19.42 7.79 14.50
N SER A 223 18.91 7.82 13.27
CA SER A 223 17.57 7.30 12.95
C SER A 223 17.46 5.78 13.18
N PHE A 224 18.48 5.01 12.81
CA PHE A 224 18.51 3.56 13.08
C PHE A 224 18.59 3.25 14.58
N ARG A 225 19.44 3.97 15.32
CA ARG A 225 19.61 3.83 16.77
C ARG A 225 18.32 4.14 17.51
N GLU A 226 17.68 5.26 17.19
CA GLU A 226 16.39 5.66 17.75
C GLU A 226 15.31 4.61 17.47
N HIS A 227 15.25 4.10 16.24
CA HIS A 227 14.26 3.09 15.85
C HIS A 227 14.46 1.74 16.54
N LEU A 228 15.72 1.33 16.73
CA LEU A 228 16.08 0.04 17.34
C LEU A 228 16.20 0.11 18.87
N GLY A 229 16.22 1.31 19.46
CA GLY A 229 16.36 1.53 20.90
C GLY A 229 17.75 1.24 21.45
N ILE A 230 18.81 1.52 20.66
CA ILE A 230 20.22 1.22 20.98
C ILE A 230 21.12 2.47 20.98
#